data_AF-A0A7S2XB62-F1
#
_entry.id   AF-A0A7S2XB62-F1
#
_cell.length_a   1.000
_cell.length_b   1.000
_cell.length_c   1.000
_cell.angle_alpha   90.00
_cell.angle_beta   90.00
_cell.angle_gamma   90.00
#
_symmetry.space_group_name_H-M   'P 1'
#
loop_
_entity.id
_entity.type
_entity.pdbx_description
1 polymer ?
#
loop_
_entity_poly.entity_id
_entity_poly.type
_entity_poly.pdbx_seq_one_letter_code
_entity_poly.pdbx_strand_id
1 'polypeptide(L)'
;MVTNTRVRWQANVNIIMDAVKRNLHALPIVAQAGCKSVVLEAMSKKDRDSFERFAYASYLLSVEAPSGNGANSSVALGLNAFYIDPNGTRYADIHDRYFYPLGAPTQFAPDPDVDFYMQKDGLTYKRTFENGVVLVNPTKHDTTGNDLGGSYVDPESNDPTKVVTSVDLPQKTAVIMLKA
;
A
#
# COMPACT_ATOMS: atom_id res chain seq x y z
N MET A 1 -3.85 15.30 22.70
CA MET A 1 -3.28 15.98 21.52
C MET A 1 -3.63 15.14 20.30
N VAL A 2 -4.67 15.50 19.54
CA VAL A 2 -5.10 14.74 18.35
C VAL A 2 -4.20 15.17 17.20
N THR A 3 -3.04 14.53 17.05
CA THR A 3 -2.23 14.71 15.84
C THR A 3 -3.06 14.24 14.65
N ASN A 4 -3.18 15.11 13.65
CA ASN A 4 -3.92 14.83 12.42
C ASN A 4 -3.36 13.54 11.80
N THR A 5 -4.19 12.49 11.71
CA THR A 5 -3.76 11.14 11.29
C THR A 5 -3.16 11.15 9.89
N ARG A 6 -3.62 12.05 9.03
CA ARG A 6 -3.05 12.29 7.70
C ARG A 6 -1.59 12.74 7.78
N VAL A 7 -1.30 13.73 8.62
CA VAL A 7 0.05 14.31 8.78
C VAL A 7 1.06 13.25 9.23
N ARG A 8 0.66 12.36 10.14
CA ARG A 8 1.54 11.26 10.57
C ARG A 8 1.77 10.22 9.47
N TRP A 9 0.71 9.86 8.73
CA TRP A 9 0.85 8.94 7.60
C TRP A 9 1.76 9.54 6.52
N GLN A 10 1.54 10.80 6.12
CA GLN A 10 2.38 11.51 5.14
C GLN A 10 3.84 11.52 5.58
N ALA A 11 4.12 11.89 6.83
CA ALA A 11 5.47 11.89 7.36
C ALA A 11 6.16 10.51 7.27
N ASN A 12 5.43 9.42 7.58
CA ASN A 12 5.98 8.07 7.45
C ASN A 12 6.28 7.69 6.00
N VAL A 13 5.40 8.02 5.06
CA VAL A 13 5.61 7.74 3.63
C VAL A 13 6.78 8.57 3.09
N ASN A 14 6.85 9.85 3.44
CA ASN A 14 7.93 10.75 3.02
C ASN A 14 9.30 10.31 3.56
N ILE A 15 9.37 9.77 4.78
CA ILE A 15 10.61 9.19 5.32
C ILE A 15 11.09 8.01 4.46
N ILE A 16 10.18 7.16 4.00
CA ILE A 16 10.53 6.04 3.11
C ILE A 16 10.99 6.58 1.74
N MET A 17 10.29 7.57 1.18
CA MET A 17 10.69 8.21 -0.07
C MET A 17 12.09 8.85 0.02
N ASP A 18 12.39 9.51 1.14
CA ASP A 18 13.70 10.12 1.37
C ASP A 18 14.80 9.06 1.47
N ALA A 19 14.52 7.94 2.15
CA ALA A 19 15.45 6.81 2.21
C ALA A 19 15.71 6.20 0.82
N VAL A 20 14.68 6.00 -0.01
CA VAL A 20 14.81 5.52 -1.39
C VAL A 20 15.68 6.47 -2.20
N LYS A 21 15.38 7.77 -2.19
CA LYS A 21 16.11 8.78 -2.98
C LYS A 21 17.57 8.92 -2.60
N ARG A 22 17.88 8.78 -1.31
CA ARG A 22 19.24 8.82 -0.80
C ARG A 22 19.95 7.47 -0.90
N ASN A 23 19.32 6.45 -1.48
CA ASN A 23 19.81 5.08 -1.54
C ASN A 23 20.21 4.54 -0.15
N LEU A 24 19.42 4.88 0.87
CA LEU A 24 19.61 4.40 2.25
C LEU A 24 18.90 3.07 2.42
N HIS A 25 19.57 2.15 3.11
CA HIS A 25 18.95 0.90 3.51
C HIS A 25 17.93 1.13 4.63
N ALA A 26 16.66 0.87 4.34
CA ALA A 26 15.59 0.96 5.32
C ALA A 26 14.65 -0.25 5.22
N LEU A 27 14.06 -0.60 6.35
CA LEU A 27 13.12 -1.72 6.46
C LEU A 27 11.86 -1.22 7.18
N PRO A 28 10.92 -0.52 6.50
CA PRO A 28 9.59 -0.30 7.05
C PRO A 28 8.93 -1.64 7.37
N ILE A 29 8.42 -1.79 8.58
CA ILE A 29 7.81 -3.05 9.06
C ILE A 29 6.33 -2.81 9.33
N VAL A 30 5.47 -3.66 8.77
CA VAL A 30 4.05 -3.72 9.13
C VAL A 30 3.92 -4.34 10.52
N ALA A 31 3.39 -3.55 11.47
CA ALA A 31 3.29 -3.90 12.89
C ALA A 31 4.64 -4.37 13.51
N GLN A 32 5.43 -3.39 13.95
CA GLN A 32 6.73 -3.54 14.65
C GLN A 32 6.82 -4.75 15.59
N ALA A 33 8.01 -5.35 15.69
CA ALA A 33 8.36 -6.44 16.61
C ALA A 33 7.88 -6.25 18.06
N GLY A 34 7.60 -7.37 18.73
CA GLY A 34 7.16 -7.43 20.12
C GLY A 34 5.66 -7.66 20.25
N CYS A 35 4.99 -7.01 21.21
CA CYS A 35 3.58 -7.23 21.50
C CYS A 35 2.65 -6.97 20.29
N LYS A 36 3.04 -6.08 19.37
CA LYS A 36 2.24 -5.78 18.17
C LYS A 36 2.26 -6.93 17.16
N SER A 37 3.33 -7.72 17.10
CA SER A 37 3.39 -8.91 16.23
C SER A 37 2.42 -9.98 16.69
N VAL A 38 2.32 -10.20 18.01
CA VAL A 38 1.34 -11.13 18.60
C VAL A 38 -0.10 -10.64 18.38
N VAL A 39 -0.35 -9.33 18.51
CA VAL A 39 -1.66 -8.74 18.20
C VAL A 39 -2.02 -8.91 16.72
N LEU A 40 -1.05 -8.74 15.81
CA LEU A 40 -1.27 -8.95 14.38
C LEU A 40 -1.53 -10.43 14.06
N GLU A 41 -0.82 -11.35 14.72
CA GLU A 41 -1.02 -12.79 14.60
C GLU A 41 -2.44 -13.21 15.02
N ALA A 42 -2.97 -12.62 16.10
CA ALA A 42 -4.30 -12.90 16.63
C ALA A 42 -5.44 -12.10 15.98
N MET A 43 -5.12 -11.19 15.04
CA MET A 43 -6.13 -10.40 14.33
C MET A 43 -6.92 -11.29 13.38
N SER A 44 -8.22 -10.99 13.19
CA SER A 44 -9.02 -11.70 12.20
C SER A 44 -8.38 -11.54 10.80
N LYS A 45 -8.44 -12.58 9.96
CA LYS A 45 -7.87 -12.53 8.61
C LYS A 45 -8.37 -11.31 7.83
N LYS A 46 -9.68 -11.02 7.92
CA LYS A 46 -10.30 -9.84 7.28
C LYS A 46 -9.69 -8.51 7.76
N ASP A 47 -9.55 -8.31 9.07
CA ASP A 47 -9.05 -7.03 9.59
C ASP A 47 -7.56 -6.86 9.29
N ARG A 48 -6.81 -7.96 9.36
CA ARG A 48 -5.39 -7.98 9.00
C ARG A 48 -5.20 -7.71 7.52
N ASP A 49 -5.98 -8.35 6.66
CA ASP A 49 -5.92 -8.14 5.23
C ASP A 49 -6.21 -6.67 4.89
N SER A 50 -7.20 -6.05 5.51
CA SER A 50 -7.48 -4.61 5.33
C SER A 50 -6.29 -3.74 5.78
N PHE A 51 -5.73 -4.02 6.95
CA PHE A 51 -4.59 -3.29 7.51
C PHE A 51 -3.32 -3.43 6.65
N GLU A 52 -2.99 -4.66 6.25
CA GLU A 52 -1.84 -4.97 5.41
C GLU A 52 -2.00 -4.39 4.00
N ARG A 53 -3.21 -4.39 3.43
CA ARG A 53 -3.49 -3.74 2.13
C ARG A 53 -3.19 -2.25 2.20
N PHE A 54 -3.70 -1.58 3.24
CA PHE A 54 -3.42 -0.15 3.46
C PHE A 54 -1.92 0.13 3.62
N ALA A 55 -1.23 -0.68 4.42
CA ALA A 55 0.20 -0.52 4.66
C ALA A 55 1.04 -0.78 3.40
N TYR A 56 0.74 -1.84 2.66
CA TYR A 56 1.45 -2.20 1.43
C TYR A 56 1.22 -1.18 0.32
N ALA A 57 -0.03 -0.76 0.10
CA ALA A 57 -0.34 0.30 -0.85
C ALA A 57 0.36 1.62 -0.50
N SER A 58 0.44 1.96 0.79
CA SER A 58 1.20 3.15 1.25
C SER A 58 2.70 3.03 0.95
N TYR A 59 3.27 1.83 1.11
CA TYR A 59 4.65 1.53 0.72
C TYR A 59 4.86 1.61 -0.81
N LEU A 60 3.89 1.17 -1.60
CA LEU A 60 3.94 1.30 -3.06
C LEU A 60 3.94 2.77 -3.53
N LEU A 61 3.39 3.69 -2.74
CA LEU A 61 3.52 5.13 -3.02
C LEU A 61 4.94 5.66 -2.81
N SER A 62 5.77 5.01 -1.98
CA SER A 62 7.09 5.54 -1.59
C SER A 62 8.29 4.92 -2.31
N VAL A 63 8.14 3.72 -2.91
CA VAL A 63 9.27 3.02 -3.55
C VAL A 63 9.57 3.49 -4.97
N GLU A 64 10.80 3.38 -5.43
CA GLU A 64 11.15 3.65 -6.83
C GLU A 64 11.71 2.37 -7.47
N ALA A 65 11.55 2.23 -8.79
CA ALA A 65 12.30 1.20 -9.50
C ALA A 65 13.79 1.55 -9.44
N PRO A 66 14.69 0.57 -9.23
CA PRO A 66 16.12 0.84 -9.31
C PRO A 66 16.44 1.40 -10.70
N SER A 67 17.06 2.58 -10.74
CA SER A 67 17.64 3.11 -11.97
C SER A 67 18.87 2.26 -12.33
N GLY A 68 18.65 1.20 -13.10
CA GLY A 68 19.70 0.38 -13.68
C GLY A 68 19.86 -0.99 -13.03
N ASN A 69 19.79 -2.01 -13.88
CA ASN A 69 20.32 -3.37 -13.73
C ASN A 69 20.30 -3.96 -12.31
N GLY A 70 19.09 -4.26 -11.84
CA GLY A 70 18.82 -5.46 -11.05
C GLY A 70 19.59 -5.61 -9.75
N ALA A 71 19.08 -5.01 -8.67
CA ALA A 71 18.79 -5.72 -7.43
C ALA A 71 18.31 -4.69 -6.39
N ASN A 72 17.04 -4.84 -5.98
CA ASN A 72 16.44 -4.27 -4.77
C ASN A 72 16.42 -2.73 -4.69
N SER A 73 15.20 -2.17 -4.58
CA SER A 73 15.02 -0.89 -3.89
C SER A 73 15.85 -0.93 -2.59
N SER A 74 16.57 0.14 -2.26
CA SER A 74 17.34 0.23 -1.01
C SER A 74 16.44 -0.01 0.21
N VAL A 75 15.13 0.17 0.03
CA VAL A 75 14.09 -0.12 0.99
C VAL A 75 13.37 -1.43 0.66
N ALA A 76 13.24 -2.30 1.65
CA ALA A 76 12.42 -3.51 1.59
C ALA A 76 11.27 -3.43 2.62
N LEU A 77 10.11 -4.02 2.31
CA LEU A 77 8.99 -4.09 3.25
C LEU A 77 9.11 -5.33 4.15
N GLY A 78 9.09 -5.13 5.46
CA GLY A 78 9.00 -6.19 6.45
C GLY A 78 7.54 -6.54 6.77
N LEU A 79 7.23 -7.83 6.78
CA LEU A 79 5.91 -8.39 7.09
C LEU A 79 6.05 -9.46 8.16
N ASN A 80 5.03 -9.61 9.01
CA ASN A 80 4.88 -10.82 9.82
C ASN A 80 4.19 -11.87 8.93
N ALA A 81 4.75 -13.06 8.76
CA ALA A 81 4.12 -14.12 7.98
C ALA A 81 3.25 -15.07 8.83
N PHE A 82 3.28 -14.94 10.15
CA PHE A 82 2.56 -15.85 11.04
C PHE A 82 1.15 -15.35 11.33
N TYR A 83 0.19 -16.27 11.45
CA TYR A 83 -1.21 -16.06 11.81
C TYR A 83 -1.59 -17.05 12.90
N ILE A 84 -2.61 -16.73 13.70
CA ILE A 84 -3.26 -17.62 14.64
C ILE A 84 -4.71 -17.80 14.19
N ASP A 85 -5.13 -19.04 13.91
CA ASP A 85 -6.51 -19.35 13.55
C ASP A 85 -7.46 -19.26 14.77
N PRO A 86 -8.79 -19.30 14.59
CA PRO A 86 -9.74 -19.27 15.71
C PRO A 86 -9.60 -20.43 16.71
N ASN A 87 -8.90 -21.52 16.35
CA ASN A 87 -8.62 -22.66 17.22
C ASN A 87 -7.31 -22.51 17.99
N GLY A 88 -6.56 -21.42 17.78
CA GLY A 88 -5.25 -21.17 18.39
C GLY A 88 -4.07 -21.79 17.63
N THR A 89 -4.29 -22.37 16.44
CA THR A 89 -3.24 -22.95 15.61
C THR A 89 -2.46 -21.85 14.92
N ARG A 90 -1.14 -21.85 15.09
CA ARG A 90 -0.24 -20.92 14.40
C ARG A 90 0.16 -21.48 13.04
N TYR A 91 0.02 -20.69 11.99
CA TYR A 91 0.44 -21.05 10.62
C TYR A 91 1.15 -19.88 9.93
N ALA A 92 1.87 -20.17 8.84
CA ALA A 92 2.50 -19.17 8.00
C ALA A 92 1.69 -18.96 6.72
N ASP A 93 1.45 -17.71 6.36
CA ASP A 93 0.74 -17.29 5.15
C ASP A 93 1.30 -15.94 4.67
N ILE A 94 1.27 -15.70 3.37
CA ILE A 94 1.62 -14.42 2.76
C ILE A 94 0.56 -14.15 1.71
N HIS A 95 -0.15 -13.03 1.86
CA HIS A 95 -1.23 -12.71 0.94
C HIS A 95 -0.73 -12.53 -0.51
N ASP A 96 -1.50 -13.01 -1.48
CA ASP A 96 -1.18 -12.96 -2.92
C ASP A 96 -0.86 -11.55 -3.45
N ARG A 97 -1.31 -10.49 -2.78
CA ARG A 97 -1.09 -9.09 -3.19
C ARG A 97 0.37 -8.69 -3.25
N TYR A 98 1.22 -9.34 -2.45
CA TYR A 98 2.65 -9.12 -2.47
C TYR A 98 3.33 -9.66 -3.73
N PHE A 99 2.62 -10.49 -4.52
CA PHE A 99 3.10 -11.10 -5.76
C PHE A 99 2.41 -10.57 -7.02
N TYR A 100 1.52 -9.57 -6.89
CA TYR A 100 0.86 -8.97 -8.04
C TYR A 100 1.88 -8.37 -9.02
N PRO A 101 1.77 -8.64 -10.34
CA PRO A 101 2.78 -8.28 -11.33
C PRO A 101 2.67 -6.81 -11.76
N LEU A 102 2.67 -5.87 -10.82
CA LEU A 102 2.49 -4.42 -11.06
C LEU A 102 3.54 -3.82 -12.01
N GLY A 103 4.75 -4.38 -12.03
CA GLY A 103 5.89 -3.81 -12.76
C GLY A 103 6.48 -2.57 -12.08
N ALA A 104 7.23 -1.78 -12.83
CA ALA A 104 7.84 -0.55 -12.33
C ALA A 104 6.81 0.59 -12.17
N PRO A 105 6.99 1.51 -11.20
CA PRO A 105 6.20 2.75 -11.16
C PRO A 105 6.48 3.58 -12.41
N THR A 106 5.44 4.20 -12.98
CA THR A 106 5.56 5.10 -14.14
C THR A 106 5.56 6.58 -13.75
N GLN A 107 5.39 6.86 -12.46
CA GLN A 107 5.40 8.21 -11.87
C GLN A 107 6.43 8.30 -10.74
N PHE A 108 7.23 9.36 -10.78
CA PHE A 108 8.32 9.63 -9.85
C PHE A 108 8.16 11.06 -9.31
N ALA A 109 8.01 11.19 -8.00
CA ALA A 109 8.01 12.51 -7.37
C ALA A 109 9.42 13.11 -7.50
N PRO A 110 9.58 14.42 -7.78
CA PRO A 110 10.90 15.07 -7.84
C PRO A 110 11.52 15.25 -6.45
N ASP A 111 10.69 15.45 -5.42
CA ASP A 111 11.08 15.54 -4.00
C ASP A 111 10.48 14.39 -3.17
N PRO A 112 10.96 14.11 -1.94
CA PRO A 112 10.38 13.13 -1.02
C PRO A 112 9.01 13.59 -0.47
N ASP A 113 8.06 13.84 -1.36
CA ASP A 113 6.75 14.39 -1.02
C ASP A 113 5.62 13.55 -1.65
N VAL A 114 4.91 12.81 -0.80
CA VAL A 114 3.76 11.99 -1.19
C VAL A 114 2.61 12.83 -1.75
N ASP A 115 2.51 14.12 -1.43
CA ASP A 115 1.46 14.99 -1.96
C ASP A 115 1.60 15.21 -3.48
N PHE A 116 2.74 14.87 -4.08
CA PHE A 116 2.88 14.73 -5.53
C PHE A 116 1.86 13.75 -6.15
N TYR A 117 1.46 12.71 -5.41
CA TYR A 117 0.50 11.69 -5.85
C TYR A 117 -0.95 12.04 -5.48
N MET A 118 -1.19 13.17 -4.80
CA MET A 118 -2.52 13.56 -4.34
C MET A 118 -3.46 13.82 -5.53
N GLN A 119 -4.68 13.31 -5.45
CA GLN A 119 -5.72 13.53 -6.44
C GLN A 119 -6.42 14.89 -6.23
N LYS A 120 -7.24 15.28 -7.22
CA LYS A 120 -7.95 16.57 -7.21
C LYS A 120 -8.92 16.73 -6.03
N ASP A 121 -9.35 15.63 -5.41
CA ASP A 121 -10.19 15.62 -4.22
C ASP A 121 -9.46 16.09 -2.95
N GLY A 122 -8.12 16.10 -2.97
CA GLY A 122 -7.29 16.43 -1.82
C GLY A 122 -7.29 15.38 -0.69
N LEU A 123 -7.87 14.20 -0.93
CA LEU A 123 -8.08 13.14 0.05
C LEU A 123 -7.43 11.82 -0.34
N THR A 124 -7.41 11.50 -1.64
CA THR A 124 -6.83 10.26 -2.15
C THR A 124 -5.48 10.49 -2.80
N TYR A 125 -4.66 9.45 -2.78
CA TYR A 125 -3.34 9.41 -3.39
C TYR A 125 -3.35 8.31 -4.43
N LYS A 126 -2.87 8.59 -5.65
CA LYS A 126 -2.83 7.62 -6.75
C LYS A 126 -1.45 7.57 -7.35
N ARG A 127 -0.95 6.36 -7.59
CA ARG A 127 0.27 6.13 -8.35
C ARG A 127 0.09 5.03 -9.37
N THR A 128 0.54 5.29 -10.59
CA THR A 128 0.49 4.34 -11.70
C THR A 128 1.78 3.52 -11.81
N PHE A 129 1.61 2.28 -12.24
CA PHE A 129 2.65 1.31 -12.53
C PHE A 129 2.47 0.79 -13.96
N GLU A 130 3.45 0.04 -14.47
CA GLU A 130 3.41 -0.55 -15.81
C GLU A 130 2.14 -1.38 -16.05
N ASN A 131 1.75 -2.21 -15.07
CA ASN A 131 0.63 -3.15 -15.18
C ASN A 131 -0.46 -2.92 -14.12
N GLY A 132 -0.48 -1.76 -13.45
CA GLY A 132 -1.48 -1.50 -12.42
C GLY A 132 -1.52 -0.09 -11.90
N VAL A 133 -2.42 0.13 -10.94
CA VAL A 133 -2.58 1.41 -10.24
C VAL A 133 -2.87 1.15 -8.77
N VAL A 134 -2.30 2.01 -7.92
CA VAL A 134 -2.49 1.97 -6.47
C VAL A 134 -3.19 3.24 -6.04
N LEU A 135 -4.22 3.09 -5.20
CA LEU A 135 -4.89 4.22 -4.57
C LEU A 135 -4.94 4.04 -3.05
N VAL A 136 -4.70 5.12 -2.31
CA VAL A 136 -4.74 5.15 -0.84
C VAL A 136 -5.58 6.32 -0.37
N ASN A 137 -6.51 6.07 0.56
CA ASN A 137 -7.24 7.09 1.30
C ASN A 137 -6.80 7.06 2.78
N PRO A 138 -5.83 7.89 3.20
CA PRO A 138 -5.35 7.93 4.58
C PRO A 138 -6.24 8.76 5.51
N THR A 139 -7.34 9.33 5.01
CA THR A 139 -8.16 10.30 5.73
C THR A 139 -9.23 9.63 6.58
N LYS A 140 -10.07 10.44 7.26
CA LYS A 140 -11.24 9.99 8.01
C LYS A 140 -12.55 10.16 7.23
N HIS A 141 -12.45 10.43 5.94
CA HIS A 141 -13.59 10.66 5.07
C HIS A 141 -13.58 9.61 3.96
N ASP A 142 -14.76 9.12 3.62
CA ASP A 142 -14.92 8.28 2.44
C ASP A 142 -14.80 9.13 1.18
N THR A 143 -14.38 8.51 0.09
CA THR A 143 -14.28 9.13 -1.24
C THR A 143 -14.95 8.21 -2.24
N THR A 144 -15.62 8.78 -3.24
CA THR A 144 -16.37 8.02 -4.24
C THR A 144 -15.95 8.42 -5.65
N GLY A 145 -16.06 7.48 -6.58
CA GLY A 145 -15.79 7.72 -8.00
C GLY A 145 -14.34 8.14 -8.30
N ASN A 146 -13.36 7.64 -7.55
CA ASN A 146 -11.96 7.94 -7.77
C ASN A 146 -11.51 7.37 -9.13
N ASP A 147 -11.25 8.26 -10.09
CA ASP A 147 -10.84 7.90 -11.45
C ASP A 147 -9.50 7.17 -11.47
N LEU A 148 -9.48 5.98 -12.09
CA LEU A 148 -8.29 5.17 -12.25
C LEU A 148 -7.43 5.62 -13.44
N GLY A 149 -7.98 6.41 -14.36
CA GLY A 149 -7.29 6.87 -15.57
C GLY A 149 -7.07 5.76 -16.61
N GLY A 150 -7.87 4.69 -16.56
CA GLY A 150 -7.77 3.53 -17.44
C GLY A 150 -8.72 2.40 -17.03
N SER A 151 -8.63 1.27 -17.71
CA SER A 151 -9.40 0.05 -17.43
C SER A 151 -8.59 -0.91 -16.58
N TYR A 152 -9.15 -1.33 -15.45
CA TYR A 152 -8.47 -2.19 -14.49
C TYR A 152 -9.42 -3.26 -13.93
N VAL A 153 -8.85 -4.30 -13.34
CA VAL A 153 -9.54 -5.32 -12.55
C VAL A 153 -9.05 -5.29 -11.10
N ASP A 154 -9.96 -5.58 -10.17
CA ASP A 154 -9.60 -5.80 -8.76
C ASP A 154 -9.32 -7.29 -8.55
N PRO A 155 -8.05 -7.71 -8.37
CA PRO A 155 -7.70 -9.11 -8.15
C PRO A 155 -8.27 -9.69 -6.85
N GLU A 156 -8.73 -8.83 -5.92
CA GLU A 156 -9.32 -9.26 -4.65
C GLU A 156 -10.86 -9.21 -4.65
N SER A 157 -11.47 -8.88 -5.78
CA SER A 157 -12.92 -8.90 -5.92
C SER A 157 -13.47 -10.31 -6.17
N ASN A 158 -14.75 -10.51 -5.89
CA ASN A 158 -15.44 -11.78 -6.20
C ASN A 158 -15.56 -12.06 -7.70
N ASP A 159 -15.29 -11.06 -8.54
CA ASP A 159 -15.29 -11.18 -10.00
C ASP A 159 -14.04 -10.47 -10.56
N PRO A 160 -12.88 -11.16 -10.55
CA PRO A 160 -11.61 -10.59 -11.00
C PRO A 160 -11.55 -10.35 -12.53
N THR A 161 -12.64 -10.61 -13.26
CA THR A 161 -12.77 -10.28 -14.68
C THR A 161 -13.51 -8.96 -14.92
N LYS A 162 -14.16 -8.43 -13.88
CA LYS A 162 -14.92 -7.20 -13.98
C LYS A 162 -13.98 -6.00 -14.15
N VAL A 163 -14.05 -5.42 -15.34
CA VAL A 163 -13.34 -4.18 -15.65
C VAL A 163 -14.02 -2.99 -14.97
N VAL A 164 -13.24 -2.15 -14.31
CA VAL A 164 -13.66 -0.90 -13.68
C VAL A 164 -12.75 0.24 -14.12
N THR A 165 -13.30 1.46 -14.13
CA THR A 165 -12.58 2.71 -14.45
C THR A 165 -12.52 3.68 -13.27
N SER A 166 -13.28 3.42 -12.21
CA SER A 166 -13.31 4.20 -10.97
C SER A 166 -13.57 3.31 -9.77
N VAL A 167 -13.13 3.77 -8.59
CA VAL A 167 -13.32 3.05 -7.32
C VAL A 167 -13.78 3.96 -6.20
N ASP A 168 -14.59 3.43 -5.29
CA ASP A 168 -14.90 4.07 -4.02
C ASP A 168 -13.85 3.64 -2.99
N LEU A 169 -13.37 4.59 -2.19
CA LEU A 169 -12.38 4.36 -1.15
C LEU A 169 -12.91 4.86 0.19
N PRO A 170 -13.36 3.95 1.06
CA PRO A 170 -13.68 4.29 2.44
C PRO A 170 -12.46 4.89 3.17
N GLN A 171 -12.71 5.58 4.27
CA GLN A 171 -11.67 6.13 5.13
C GLN A 171 -10.64 5.05 5.52
N LYS A 172 -9.35 5.41 5.51
CA LYS A 172 -8.22 4.54 5.90
C LYS A 172 -8.16 3.22 5.14
N THR A 173 -8.51 3.23 3.86
CA THR A 173 -8.42 2.06 2.99
C THR A 173 -7.51 2.32 1.79
N ALA A 174 -7.22 1.26 1.06
CA ALA A 174 -6.47 1.32 -0.17
C ALA A 174 -6.94 0.22 -1.12
N VAL A 175 -6.66 0.40 -2.42
CA VAL A 175 -6.85 -0.63 -3.44
C VAL A 175 -5.60 -0.73 -4.32
N ILE A 176 -5.38 -1.94 -4.83
CA ILE A 176 -4.32 -2.26 -5.78
C ILE A 176 -5.02 -2.93 -6.96
N MET A 177 -4.98 -2.27 -8.11
CA MET A 177 -5.72 -2.69 -9.30
C MET A 177 -4.74 -3.09 -10.39
N LEU A 178 -5.06 -4.15 -11.15
CA LEU A 178 -4.26 -4.61 -12.28
C LEU A 178 -4.87 -4.11 -13.58
N LYS A 179 -4.05 -3.76 -14.58
CA LYS A 179 -4.57 -3.40 -15.91
C LYS A 179 -5.37 -4.57 -16.49
N ALA A 180 -6.52 -4.24 -17.08
CA ALA A 180 -7.38 -5.18 -17.78
C ALA A 180 -6.82 -5.58 -19.16
#